data_AF-A0A1I4Z497-F1
#
_entry.id   AF-A0A1I4Z497-F1
#
_cell.length_a   1.000
_cell.length_b   1.000
_cell.length_c   1.000
_cell.angle_alpha   90.00
_cell.angle_beta   90.00
_cell.angle_gamma   90.00
#
_symmetry.space_group_name_H-M   'P 1'
#
loop_
_entity.id
_entity.type
_entity.pdbx_description
1 polymer ?
#
loop_
_entity_poly.entity_id
_entity_poly.type
_entity_poly.pdbx_seq_one_letter_code
_entity_poly.pdbx_strand_id
1 'polypeptide(L)'
;MTNADTAGSAGTASTAGSASTPGAEDGGRLRFALLNGLNMTNLGRRDRNIYGSIASLQALEDLVTEVGDAVGVDVTAFHSNHEGDLVDFLENNPGMDGYIINPGGLWAFGDPTRIALEETGRPFVEVHFANIFATGHLSTFTRSCDATVMGLRHHGYIGAVVALAASVRASASKP
;
A
#
# COMPACT_ATOMS: atom_id res chain seq x y z
N MET A 1 8.40 81.38 -15.06
CA MET A 1 7.08 82.02 -14.84
C MET A 1 6.01 81.04 -15.32
N THR A 2 5.10 80.67 -14.41
CA THR A 2 3.79 79.97 -14.56
C THR A 2 3.81 78.52 -15.09
N ASN A 3 3.68 77.48 -14.24
CA ASN A 3 2.44 76.84 -13.70
C ASN A 3 1.59 76.19 -14.81
N ALA A 4 1.48 74.86 -14.93
CA ALA A 4 0.83 73.84 -14.09
C ALA A 4 -0.57 73.49 -14.63
N ASP A 5 -0.79 72.20 -14.98
CA ASP A 5 -2.07 71.46 -15.05
C ASP A 5 -1.91 70.18 -15.91
N THR A 6 -2.44 68.98 -15.65
CA THR A 6 -3.01 68.26 -14.48
C THR A 6 -3.15 66.77 -14.89
N ALA A 7 -3.27 65.86 -13.90
CA ALA A 7 -3.81 64.47 -13.96
C ALA A 7 -2.99 63.39 -14.72
N GLY A 8 -2.75 62.17 -14.22
CA GLY A 8 -3.31 61.40 -13.09
C GLY A 8 -3.81 60.04 -13.57
N SER A 9 -3.21 58.93 -13.12
CA SER A 9 -3.87 57.72 -12.57
C SER A 9 -3.03 56.44 -12.72
N ALA A 10 -2.87 55.74 -11.60
CA ALA A 10 -2.40 54.36 -11.51
C ALA A 10 -3.46 53.35 -11.99
N GLY A 11 -3.02 52.21 -12.54
CA GLY A 11 -3.81 51.01 -12.79
C GLY A 11 -2.92 49.78 -12.62
N THR A 12 -2.94 49.13 -11.45
CA THR A 12 -3.71 47.92 -11.08
C THR A 12 -3.21 46.63 -11.72
N ALA A 13 -2.63 45.78 -10.86
CA ALA A 13 -2.37 44.36 -11.08
C ALA A 13 -3.67 43.57 -11.28
N SER A 14 -3.62 42.53 -12.12
CA SER A 14 -4.67 41.51 -12.23
C SER A 14 -4.07 40.14 -11.95
N THR A 15 -4.51 39.57 -10.83
CA THR A 15 -4.37 38.19 -10.42
C THR A 15 -5.45 37.36 -11.11
N ALA A 16 -5.04 36.36 -11.89
CA ALA A 16 -5.97 35.32 -12.35
C ALA A 16 -5.93 34.16 -11.34
N GLY A 17 -6.94 34.12 -10.47
CA GLY A 17 -7.25 32.95 -9.66
C GLY A 17 -7.95 31.90 -10.51
N SER A 18 -7.48 30.66 -10.44
CA SER A 18 -8.22 29.49 -10.88
C SER A 18 -8.80 28.81 -9.64
N ALA A 19 -10.11 28.93 -9.48
CA ALA A 19 -10.88 28.33 -8.41
C ALA A 19 -10.82 26.80 -8.47
N SER A 20 -10.43 26.16 -7.37
CA SER A 20 -10.61 24.73 -7.14
C SER A 20 -12.07 24.44 -6.78
N THR A 21 -12.70 23.55 -7.53
CA THR A 21 -14.05 23.05 -7.26
C THR A 21 -14.12 22.41 -5.85
N PRO A 22 -15.11 22.76 -5.01
CA PRO A 22 -15.36 22.06 -3.75
C PRO A 22 -16.28 20.86 -4.04
N GLY A 23 -15.84 19.65 -3.70
CA GLY A 23 -16.72 18.47 -3.76
C GLY A 23 -16.02 17.13 -3.95
N ALA A 24 -15.33 16.64 -2.92
CA ALA A 24 -15.24 15.23 -2.61
C ALA A 24 -15.09 15.15 -1.08
N GLU A 25 -16.03 14.46 -0.44
CA GLU A 25 -16.08 14.21 1.01
C GLU A 25 -14.68 13.81 1.53
N ASP A 26 -14.18 14.51 2.54
CA ASP A 26 -12.89 14.29 3.19
C ASP A 26 -12.93 13.01 4.06
N GLY A 27 -13.17 11.87 3.42
CA GLY A 27 -12.76 10.59 3.94
C GLY A 27 -11.25 10.51 3.75
N GLY A 28 -10.48 10.86 4.79
CA GLY A 28 -9.03 10.89 4.74
C GLY A 28 -8.42 9.66 4.04
N ARG A 29 -7.29 9.87 3.34
CA ARG A 29 -6.59 8.78 2.65
C ARG A 29 -6.22 7.68 3.65
N LEU A 30 -6.51 6.44 3.29
CA LEU A 30 -6.10 5.28 4.10
C LEU A 30 -4.58 5.10 4.00
N ARG A 31 -3.96 4.54 5.02
CA ARG A 31 -2.53 4.25 5.06
C ARG A 31 -2.31 2.76 5.17
N PHE A 32 -1.78 2.13 4.12
CA PHE A 32 -1.46 0.70 4.13
C PHE A 32 0.05 0.49 4.12
N ALA A 33 0.48 -0.64 4.70
CA ALA A 33 1.84 -1.12 4.49
C ALA A 33 1.86 -2.39 3.63
N LEU A 34 2.72 -2.40 2.62
CA LEU A 34 3.07 -3.59 1.85
C LEU A 34 4.34 -4.19 2.44
N LEU A 35 4.20 -5.31 3.13
CA LEU A 35 5.29 -6.04 3.75
C LEU A 35 5.74 -7.20 2.84
N ASN A 36 7.03 -7.25 2.55
CA ASN A 36 7.65 -8.30 1.77
C ASN A 36 8.71 -9.01 2.63
N GLY A 37 8.43 -10.26 2.97
CA GLY A 37 9.32 -11.06 3.80
C GLY A 37 10.48 -11.68 3.03
N LEU A 38 11.00 -12.76 3.60
CA LEU A 38 12.28 -13.34 3.20
C LEU A 38 12.35 -13.71 1.71
N ASN A 39 13.51 -13.44 1.12
CA ASN A 39 13.91 -13.86 -0.22
C ASN A 39 13.10 -13.19 -1.36
N MET A 40 12.39 -12.10 -1.11
CA MET A 40 11.60 -11.40 -2.13
C MET A 40 12.47 -10.57 -3.09
N THR A 41 13.66 -10.13 -2.67
CA THR A 41 14.64 -9.46 -3.56
C THR A 41 15.06 -10.30 -4.78
N ASN A 42 14.94 -11.64 -4.70
CA ASN A 42 15.27 -12.54 -5.79
C ASN A 42 14.18 -12.63 -6.87
N LEU A 43 13.06 -11.90 -6.75
CA LEU A 43 11.93 -11.96 -7.69
C LEU A 43 12.35 -11.82 -9.16
N GLY A 44 13.25 -10.89 -9.48
CA GLY A 44 13.73 -10.66 -10.85
C GLY A 44 14.64 -11.74 -11.42
N ARG A 45 15.14 -12.66 -10.58
CA ARG A 45 16.02 -13.79 -10.98
C ARG A 45 15.28 -15.12 -11.07
N ARG A 46 14.01 -15.17 -10.67
CA ARG A 46 13.21 -16.40 -10.68
C ARG A 46 12.60 -16.66 -12.04
N ASP A 47 12.23 -17.91 -12.28
CA ASP A 47 11.61 -18.32 -13.55
C ASP A 47 10.35 -17.50 -13.84
N ARG A 48 10.40 -16.71 -14.92
CA ARG A 48 9.31 -15.85 -15.37
C ARG A 48 8.03 -16.63 -15.68
N ASN A 49 8.14 -17.92 -16.03
CA ASN A 49 6.99 -18.79 -16.23
C ASN A 49 6.20 -19.03 -14.93
N ILE A 50 6.86 -18.91 -13.77
CA ILE A 50 6.22 -19.08 -12.46
C ILE A 50 5.83 -17.72 -11.88
N TYR A 51 6.73 -16.72 -11.92
CA TYR A 51 6.57 -15.44 -11.21
C TYR A 51 6.06 -14.28 -12.07
N GLY A 52 5.97 -14.43 -13.40
CA GLY A 52 5.37 -13.45 -14.30
C GLY A 52 6.36 -12.43 -14.89
N SER A 53 5.80 -11.30 -15.35
CA SER A 53 6.51 -10.26 -16.11
C SER A 53 7.16 -9.16 -15.26
N ILE A 54 6.82 -9.06 -13.97
CA ILE A 54 7.41 -8.07 -13.06
C ILE A 54 8.92 -8.28 -12.95
N ALA A 55 9.68 -7.20 -13.15
CA ALA A 55 11.13 -7.26 -13.33
C ALA A 55 11.92 -7.30 -12.02
N SER A 56 11.37 -6.77 -10.93
CA SER A 56 12.05 -6.64 -9.64
C SER A 56 11.05 -6.47 -8.49
N LEU A 57 11.54 -6.54 -7.25
CA LEU A 57 10.75 -6.18 -6.08
C LEU A 57 10.32 -4.71 -6.13
N GLN A 58 11.23 -3.79 -6.48
CA GLN A 58 10.90 -2.37 -6.64
C GLN A 58 9.75 -2.16 -7.63
N ALA A 59 9.77 -2.83 -8.78
CA ALA A 59 8.70 -2.70 -9.78
C ALA A 59 7.34 -3.21 -9.26
N LEU A 60 7.35 -4.17 -8.34
CA LEU A 60 6.13 -4.62 -7.67
C LEU A 60 5.65 -3.56 -6.68
N GLU A 61 6.55 -3.00 -5.87
CA GLU A 61 6.24 -1.97 -4.88
C GLU A 61 5.66 -0.72 -5.57
N ASP A 62 6.31 -0.25 -6.64
CA ASP A 62 5.84 0.88 -7.45
C ASP A 62 4.43 0.63 -8.01
N LEU A 63 4.18 -0.57 -8.54
CA LEU A 63 2.87 -0.95 -9.07
C LEU A 63 1.78 -0.92 -7.97
N VAL A 64 2.10 -1.44 -6.78
CA VAL A 64 1.13 -1.48 -5.66
C VAL A 64 0.86 -0.07 -5.16
N THR A 65 1.89 0.78 -5.08
CA THR A 65 1.73 2.19 -4.71
C THR A 65 0.89 2.95 -5.74
N GLU A 66 1.13 2.78 -7.04
CA GLU A 66 0.32 3.39 -8.10
C GLU A 66 -1.16 2.99 -8.01
N VAL A 67 -1.43 1.70 -7.79
CA VAL A 67 -2.80 1.20 -7.62
C VAL A 67 -3.42 1.75 -6.34
N GLY A 68 -2.66 1.82 -5.24
CA GLY A 68 -3.10 2.43 -3.98
C GLY A 68 -3.52 3.87 -4.17
N ASP A 69 -2.68 4.66 -4.85
CA ASP A 69 -2.97 6.07 -5.16
C ASP A 69 -4.28 6.21 -5.95
N ALA A 70 -4.49 5.36 -6.95
CA ALA A 70 -5.71 5.37 -7.76
C ALA A 70 -6.99 5.06 -6.96
N VAL A 71 -6.88 4.36 -5.82
CA VAL A 71 -8.01 4.06 -4.93
C VAL A 71 -8.03 4.89 -3.64
N GLY A 72 -7.16 5.90 -3.51
CA GLY A 72 -7.11 6.79 -2.33
C GLY A 72 -6.49 6.15 -1.09
N VAL A 73 -5.44 5.36 -1.29
CA VAL A 73 -4.63 4.71 -0.26
C VAL A 73 -3.18 5.18 -0.43
N ASP A 74 -2.53 5.63 0.63
CA ASP A 74 -1.08 5.81 0.70
C ASP A 74 -0.43 4.49 1.10
N VAL A 75 0.44 3.93 0.25
CA VAL A 75 1.06 2.62 0.47
C VAL A 75 2.55 2.78 0.77
N THR A 76 2.95 2.40 1.99
CA THR A 76 4.35 2.27 2.39
C THR A 76 4.83 0.85 2.14
N ALA A 77 5.72 0.65 1.18
CA ALA A 77 6.37 -0.63 0.97
C ALA A 77 7.57 -0.83 1.91
N PHE A 78 7.72 -2.04 2.44
CA PHE A 78 8.84 -2.43 3.28
C PHE A 78 9.22 -3.89 3.05
N HIS A 79 10.53 -4.16 2.99
CA HIS A 79 11.07 -5.50 2.81
C HIS A 79 12.21 -5.77 3.79
N SER A 80 12.25 -6.98 4.35
CA SER A 80 13.46 -7.49 4.99
C SER A 80 13.64 -9.01 4.85
N ASN A 81 14.90 -9.43 4.88
CA ASN A 81 15.31 -10.83 5.05
C ASN A 81 15.49 -11.21 6.53
N HIS A 82 15.36 -10.26 7.44
CA HIS A 82 15.42 -10.46 8.89
C HIS A 82 14.02 -10.28 9.45
N GLU A 83 13.51 -11.29 10.14
CA GLU A 83 12.16 -11.27 10.67
C GLU A 83 11.94 -10.13 11.67
N GLY A 84 12.94 -9.87 12.53
CA GLY A 84 12.91 -8.78 13.51
C GLY A 84 12.62 -7.42 12.87
N ASP A 85 13.19 -7.12 11.70
CA ASP A 85 12.95 -5.84 11.04
C ASP A 85 11.49 -5.65 10.61
N LEU A 86 10.77 -6.74 10.28
CA LEU A 86 9.34 -6.67 9.95
C LEU A 86 8.50 -6.39 11.20
N VAL A 87 8.86 -7.00 12.33
CA VAL A 87 8.23 -6.73 13.63
C VAL A 87 8.51 -5.29 14.06
N ASP A 88 9.76 -4.85 13.99
CA ASP A 88 10.16 -3.48 14.30
C ASP A 88 9.44 -2.47 13.40
N PHE A 89 9.24 -2.78 12.12
CA PHE A 89 8.45 -1.92 11.23
C PHE A 89 7.01 -1.78 11.73
N LEU A 90 6.36 -2.88 12.12
CA LEU A 90 4.99 -2.87 12.64
C LEU A 90 4.88 -2.02 13.91
N GLU A 91 5.80 -2.22 14.87
CA GLU A 91 5.83 -1.48 16.13
C GLU A 91 6.06 0.03 15.94
N ASN A 92 6.92 0.40 14.99
CA ASN A 92 7.26 1.80 14.72
C ASN A 92 6.23 2.53 13.83
N ASN A 93 5.20 1.85 13.31
CA ASN A 93 4.20 2.42 12.42
C ASN A 93 2.74 2.17 12.89
N PRO A 94 2.34 2.59 14.12
CA PRO A 94 1.02 2.28 14.70
C PRO A 94 -0.19 2.95 14.00
N GLY A 95 0.04 3.78 12.98
CA GLY A 95 -0.98 4.57 12.28
C GLY A 95 -1.44 3.99 10.94
N MET A 96 -1.21 2.71 10.68
CA MET A 96 -1.70 2.03 9.49
C MET A 96 -3.16 1.61 9.66
N ASP A 97 -3.92 1.66 8.57
CA ASP A 97 -5.31 1.24 8.47
C ASP A 97 -5.46 -0.22 8.00
N GLY A 98 -4.39 -0.80 7.44
CA GLY A 98 -4.37 -2.19 6.98
C GLY A 98 -3.01 -2.60 6.41
N TYR A 99 -2.84 -3.91 6.22
CA TYR A 99 -1.57 -4.49 5.77
C TYR A 99 -1.75 -5.46 4.60
N ILE A 100 -0.75 -5.51 3.73
CA ILE A 100 -0.61 -6.55 2.70
C ILE A 100 0.72 -7.22 2.96
N ILE A 101 0.74 -8.53 3.15
CA ILE A 101 1.96 -9.27 3.48
C ILE A 101 2.18 -10.38 2.46
N ASN A 102 3.33 -10.37 1.78
CA ASN A 102 3.90 -11.59 1.23
C ASN A 102 4.95 -12.10 2.22
N PRO A 103 4.69 -13.20 2.96
CA PRO A 103 5.65 -13.71 3.94
C PRO A 103 7.00 -14.12 3.34
N GLY A 104 7.07 -14.37 2.03
CA GLY A 104 8.25 -14.96 1.40
C GLY A 104 8.58 -16.29 2.09
N GLY A 105 9.82 -16.47 2.52
CA GLY A 105 10.22 -17.66 3.29
C GLY A 105 9.49 -17.84 4.63
N LEU A 106 8.87 -16.79 5.19
CA LEU A 106 8.23 -16.82 6.50
C LEU A 106 6.90 -17.57 6.53
N TRP A 107 6.32 -17.95 5.40
CA TRP A 107 5.05 -18.68 5.39
C TRP A 107 5.08 -19.93 6.29
N ALA A 108 6.25 -20.55 6.48
CA ALA A 108 6.41 -21.77 7.26
C ALA A 108 6.67 -21.55 8.76
N PHE A 109 7.24 -20.41 9.16
CA PHE A 109 7.77 -20.20 10.51
C PHE A 109 7.68 -18.76 11.05
N GLY A 110 7.02 -17.86 10.32
CA GLY A 110 6.90 -16.44 10.67
C GLY A 110 5.83 -16.13 11.71
N ASP A 111 5.68 -16.98 12.72
CA ASP A 111 4.73 -16.76 13.81
C ASP A 111 4.96 -15.43 14.55
N PRO A 112 6.21 -15.01 14.86
CA PRO A 112 6.45 -13.69 15.45
C PRO A 112 5.89 -12.53 14.62
N THR A 113 6.15 -12.51 13.31
CA THR A 113 5.60 -11.47 12.42
C THR A 113 4.07 -11.54 12.33
N ARG A 114 3.50 -12.76 12.29
CA ARG A 114 2.05 -12.96 12.28
C ARG A 114 1.40 -12.42 13.55
N ILE A 115 1.98 -12.71 14.72
CA ILE A 115 1.48 -12.22 16.01
C ILE A 115 1.56 -10.69 16.07
N ALA A 116 2.69 -10.10 15.64
CA ALA A 116 2.82 -8.65 15.57
C ALA A 116 1.75 -8.00 14.68
N LEU A 117 1.39 -8.63 13.54
CA LEU A 117 0.26 -8.19 12.71
C LEU A 117 -1.08 -8.27 13.46
N GLU A 118 -1.36 -9.37 14.16
CA GLU A 118 -2.58 -9.52 14.97
C GLU A 118 -2.70 -8.44 16.05
N GLU A 119 -1.59 -8.12 16.70
CA GLU A 119 -1.53 -7.11 17.78
C GLU A 119 -1.82 -5.68 17.30
N THR A 120 -1.66 -5.39 16.00
CA THR A 120 -2.08 -4.10 15.44
C THR A 120 -3.59 -3.89 15.50
N GLY A 121 -4.37 -4.98 15.55
CA GLY A 121 -5.84 -4.94 15.45
C GLY A 121 -6.37 -4.42 14.12
N ARG A 122 -5.53 -4.36 13.07
CA ARG A 122 -5.91 -3.90 11.73
C ARG A 122 -6.04 -5.07 10.76
N PRO A 123 -6.91 -4.96 9.75
CA PRO A 123 -7.07 -6.02 8.78
C PRO A 123 -5.82 -6.20 7.91
N PHE A 124 -5.52 -7.43 7.54
CA PHE A 124 -4.42 -7.73 6.64
C PHE A 124 -4.73 -8.84 5.64
N VAL A 125 -4.17 -8.69 4.44
CA VAL A 125 -4.28 -9.66 3.35
C VAL A 125 -2.94 -10.35 3.13
N GLU A 126 -2.95 -11.68 3.21
CA GLU A 126 -1.80 -12.50 2.83
C GLU A 126 -1.77 -12.70 1.31
N VAL A 127 -0.63 -12.44 0.67
CA VAL A 127 -0.48 -12.56 -0.78
C VAL A 127 0.72 -13.43 -1.16
N HIS A 128 0.52 -14.31 -2.16
CA HIS A 128 1.55 -15.17 -2.71
C HIS A 128 1.57 -15.13 -4.23
N PHE A 129 2.76 -15.05 -4.81
CA PHE A 129 2.93 -15.14 -6.27
C PHE A 129 2.41 -16.47 -6.83
N ALA A 130 2.76 -17.57 -6.18
CA ALA A 130 2.37 -18.93 -6.55
C ALA A 130 1.22 -19.42 -5.67
N ASN A 131 0.50 -20.44 -6.14
CA ASN A 131 -0.44 -21.17 -5.31
C ASN A 131 0.33 -22.19 -4.45
N ILE A 132 0.76 -21.77 -3.26
CA ILE A 132 1.51 -22.66 -2.36
C ILE A 132 0.62 -23.79 -1.80
N PHE A 133 -0.70 -23.57 -1.72
CA PHE A 133 -1.66 -24.59 -1.30
C PHE A 133 -1.73 -25.77 -2.27
N ALA A 134 -1.58 -25.52 -3.58
CA ALA A 134 -1.51 -26.59 -4.59
C ALA A 134 -0.31 -27.54 -4.38
N THR A 135 0.70 -27.11 -3.63
CA THR A 135 1.87 -27.93 -3.28
C THR A 135 1.79 -28.55 -1.88
N GLY A 136 0.62 -28.45 -1.22
CA GLY A 136 0.39 -29.00 0.12
C GLY A 136 0.91 -28.15 1.27
N HIS A 137 1.41 -26.94 1.00
CA HIS A 137 1.88 -26.02 2.02
C HIS A 137 0.73 -25.12 2.51
N LEU A 138 0.62 -24.96 3.83
CA LEU A 138 -0.29 -24.02 4.48
C LEU A 138 0.55 -23.01 5.26
N SER A 139 0.32 -21.73 5.00
CA SER A 139 1.04 -20.65 5.68
C SER A 139 0.56 -20.49 7.11
N THR A 140 1.47 -20.13 8.02
CA THR A 140 1.11 -19.76 9.40
C THR A 140 0.18 -18.55 9.41
N PHE A 141 0.38 -17.59 8.50
CA PHE A 141 -0.39 -16.34 8.38
C PHE A 141 -1.84 -16.56 7.98
N THR A 142 -2.15 -17.62 7.22
CA THR A 142 -3.51 -17.93 6.72
C THR A 142 -4.52 -18.10 7.85
N ARG A 143 -4.06 -18.41 9.07
CA ARG A 143 -4.91 -18.57 10.26
C ARG A 143 -5.43 -17.25 10.83
N SER A 144 -4.82 -16.14 10.46
CA SER A 144 -4.97 -14.84 11.11
C SER A 144 -5.36 -13.72 10.14
N CYS A 145 -5.02 -13.84 8.86
CA CYS A 145 -5.37 -12.83 7.86
C CYS A 145 -6.87 -12.81 7.55
N ASP A 146 -7.39 -11.64 7.17
CA ASP A 146 -8.78 -11.47 6.73
C ASP A 146 -9.04 -12.15 5.37
N ALA A 147 -8.01 -12.19 4.53
CA ALA A 147 -8.08 -12.83 3.23
C ALA A 147 -6.70 -13.31 2.78
N THR A 148 -6.72 -14.31 1.90
CA THR A 148 -5.52 -14.83 1.25
C THR A 148 -5.68 -14.82 -0.27
N VAL A 149 -4.66 -14.33 -0.98
CA VAL A 149 -4.60 -14.34 -2.44
C VAL A 149 -3.36 -15.08 -2.89
N MET A 150 -3.52 -16.14 -3.68
CA MET A 150 -2.39 -16.96 -4.13
C MET A 150 -2.48 -17.31 -5.61
N GLY A 151 -1.33 -17.38 -6.29
CA GLY A 151 -1.24 -17.90 -7.65
C GLY A 151 -1.57 -16.91 -8.78
N LEU A 152 -1.97 -15.68 -8.44
CA LEU A 152 -2.25 -14.62 -9.41
C LEU A 152 -1.03 -13.73 -9.68
N ARG A 153 0.15 -14.10 -9.18
CA ARG A 153 1.40 -13.32 -9.33
C ARG A 153 1.17 -11.87 -8.84
N HIS A 154 1.71 -10.88 -9.54
CA HIS A 154 1.56 -9.46 -9.20
C HIS A 154 0.10 -8.97 -9.23
N HIS A 155 -0.79 -9.57 -10.03
CA HIS A 155 -2.21 -9.19 -10.03
C HIS A 155 -2.90 -9.48 -8.69
N GLY A 156 -2.40 -10.45 -7.92
CA GLY A 156 -2.90 -10.71 -6.58
C GLY A 156 -2.70 -9.53 -5.63
N TYR A 157 -1.62 -8.78 -5.80
CA TYR A 157 -1.34 -7.58 -5.00
C TYR A 157 -2.27 -6.42 -5.36
N ILE A 158 -2.54 -6.23 -6.66
CA ILE A 158 -3.53 -5.26 -7.15
C ILE A 158 -4.89 -5.55 -6.53
N GLY A 159 -5.35 -6.80 -6.61
CA GLY A 159 -6.61 -7.23 -6.02
C GLY A 159 -6.65 -7.01 -4.50
N ALA A 160 -5.56 -7.32 -3.81
CA ALA A 160 -5.45 -7.13 -2.36
C ALA A 160 -5.61 -5.67 -1.93
N VAL A 161 -4.90 -4.72 -2.58
CA VAL A 161 -5.03 -3.28 -2.27
C VAL A 161 -6.47 -2.81 -2.45
N VAL A 162 -7.05 -3.09 -3.62
CA VAL A 162 -8.39 -2.60 -3.97
C VAL A 162 -9.45 -3.19 -3.04
N ALA A 163 -9.39 -4.50 -2.79
CA ALA A 163 -10.37 -5.19 -1.95
C ALA A 163 -10.25 -4.78 -0.48
N LEU A 164 -9.03 -4.66 0.05
CA LEU A 164 -8.80 -4.22 1.43
C LEU A 164 -9.28 -2.78 1.64
N ALA A 165 -8.99 -1.87 0.71
CA ALA A 165 -9.46 -0.49 0.76
C ALA A 165 -10.99 -0.40 0.81
N ALA A 166 -11.69 -1.18 -0.02
CA ALA A 166 -13.13 -1.25 0.00
C ALA A 166 -13.67 -1.80 1.34
N SER A 167 -13.04 -2.86 1.88
CA SER A 167 -13.42 -3.49 3.14
C SER A 167 -13.27 -2.54 4.35
N VAL A 168 -12.14 -1.83 4.43
CA VAL A 168 -11.86 -0.87 5.52
C VAL A 168 -12.87 0.28 5.49
N ARG A 169 -13.17 0.85 4.31
CA ARG A 169 -14.15 1.92 4.17
C ARG A 169 -15.57 1.48 4.54
N ALA A 170 -15.97 0.28 4.13
CA ALA A 170 -17.27 -0.26 4.49
C ALA A 170 -17.42 -0.41 6.02
N SER A 171 -16.36 -0.87 6.70
CA SER A 171 -16.35 -1.01 8.15
C SER A 171 -16.41 0.33 8.90
N ALA A 172 -15.76 1.37 8.36
CA ALA A 172 -15.82 2.73 8.92
C ALA A 172 -17.19 3.41 8.77
N SER A 173 -18.01 2.98 7.81
CA SER A 173 -19.35 3.54 7.54
C SER A 173 -20.47 2.98 8.43
N LYS A 174 -20.17 2.00 9.29
CA LYS A 174 -21.16 1.39 10.17
C LYS A 174 -21.36 2.28 11.42
N PRO A 175 -22.59 2.74 11.72
CA PRO A 175 -22.86 3.65 12.83
C PRO A 175 -22.64 3.02 14.21
#